data_AF-A0A3S1ZR91-F1
#
_entry.id   AF-A0A3S1ZR91-F1
#
_cell.length_a   1.000
_cell.length_b   1.000
_cell.length_c   1.000
_cell.angle_alpha   90.00
_cell.angle_beta   90.00
_cell.angle_gamma   90.00
#
_symmetry.space_group_name_H-M   'P 1'
#
loop_
_entity.id
_entity.type
_entity.pdbx_description
1 polymer ?
#
loop_
_entity_poly.entity_id
_entity_poly.type
_entity_poly.pdbx_seq_one_letter_code
_entity_poly.pdbx_strand_id
1 'polypeptide(L)'
;MTDKIRRLSGKDVLFVMAAQAEYGPHLKQLFTPLMTGVGPVEAGVRLGAELSWLKSQKTLPDLVVSLGSAGSRTLEQTGIYQAVSVSYRD
;
A
#
# COMPACT_ATOMS: atom_id res chain seq x y z
N MET A 1 -7.18 -4.71 -14.92
CA MET A 1 -6.11 -3.97 -14.18
C MET A 1 -6.68 -3.02 -13.13
N THR A 2 -7.89 -2.50 -13.31
CA THR A 2 -8.65 -1.74 -12.29
C THR A 2 -9.03 -2.55 -11.04
N ASP A 3 -8.84 -3.88 -11.06
CA ASP A 3 -9.20 -4.80 -9.97
C ASP A 3 -8.51 -4.53 -8.62
N LYS A 4 -7.48 -3.67 -8.61
CA LYS A 4 -6.75 -3.27 -7.40
C LYS A 4 -7.34 -2.03 -6.72
N ILE A 5 -8.19 -1.28 -7.41
CA ILE A 5 -8.87 -0.10 -6.84
C ILE A 5 -10.13 -0.57 -6.12
N ARG A 6 -10.19 -0.33 -4.81
CA ARG A 6 -11.35 -0.63 -3.99
C ARG A 6 -12.21 0.63 -3.81
N ARG A 7 -13.49 0.52 -4.14
CA ARG A 7 -14.47 1.57 -3.86
C ARG A 7 -14.91 1.50 -2.40
N LEU A 8 -14.66 2.55 -1.62
CA LEU A 8 -15.08 2.69 -0.21
C LEU A 8 -15.78 4.03 -0.01
N SER A 9 -17.05 4.02 0.40
CA SER A 9 -17.84 5.24 0.70
C SER A 9 -17.74 6.33 -0.38
N GLY A 10 -17.76 5.94 -1.65
CA GLY A 10 -17.67 6.91 -2.74
C GLY A 10 -16.26 7.44 -3.01
N LYS A 11 -15.21 6.76 -2.50
CA LYS A 11 -13.79 7.02 -2.79
C LYS A 11 -13.09 5.81 -3.39
N ASP A 12 -12.17 6.07 -4.31
CA ASP A 12 -11.34 5.06 -4.96
C ASP A 12 -10.03 4.91 -4.18
N VAL A 13 -9.82 3.74 -3.57
CA VAL A 13 -8.70 3.47 -2.67
C VAL A 13 -7.78 2.41 -3.27
N LEU A 14 -6.50 2.74 -3.37
CA LEU A 14 -5.44 1.82 -3.78
C LEU A 14 -4.65 1.36 -2.55
N PHE A 15 -4.75 0.07 -2.21
CA PHE A 15 -3.92 -0.54 -1.17
C PHE A 15 -2.58 -0.99 -1.76
N VAL A 16 -1.48 -0.73 -1.05
CA VAL A 16 -0.13 -1.11 -1.48
C VAL A 16 0.59 -1.83 -0.36
N MET A 17 1.28 -2.93 -0.68
CA MET A 17 2.02 -3.78 0.26
C MET A 17 3.36 -4.21 -0.34
N ALA A 18 4.36 -4.44 0.49
CA ALA A 18 5.70 -4.81 0.03
C ALA A 18 5.79 -6.29 -0.36
N ALA A 19 5.38 -7.19 0.54
CA ALA A 19 5.58 -8.63 0.38
C ALA A 19 4.31 -9.46 0.59
N GLN A 20 4.19 -10.57 -0.16
CA GLN A 20 3.05 -11.49 -0.07
C GLN A 20 2.89 -12.16 1.31
N ALA A 21 3.99 -12.30 2.06
CA ALA A 21 3.99 -12.84 3.42
C ALA A 21 3.17 -12.00 4.41
N GLU A 22 3.05 -10.69 4.16
CA GLU A 22 2.30 -9.75 4.99
C GLU A 22 0.79 -9.76 4.66
N TYR A 23 0.41 -10.28 3.49
CA TYR A 23 -0.95 -10.29 2.96
C TYR A 23 -1.69 -11.60 3.33
N GLY A 24 -2.10 -11.69 4.60
CA GLY A 24 -2.77 -12.85 5.18
C GLY A 24 -4.26 -13.00 4.81
N PRO A 25 -4.93 -14.09 5.27
CA PRO A 25 -6.32 -14.42 4.89
C PRO A 25 -7.35 -13.33 5.19
N HIS A 26 -7.21 -12.63 6.31
CA HIS A 26 -8.14 -11.56 6.69
C HIS A 26 -8.06 -10.36 5.75
N LEU A 27 -6.85 -9.95 5.34
CA LEU A 27 -6.68 -8.87 4.36
C LEU A 27 -7.18 -9.30 2.97
N LYS A 28 -6.99 -10.57 2.60
CA LYS A 28 -7.46 -11.14 1.32
C LYS A 28 -8.97 -11.05 1.12
N GLN A 29 -9.73 -10.96 2.20
CA GLN A 29 -11.19 -10.79 2.14
C GLN A 29 -11.61 -9.33 1.90
N LEU A 30 -10.70 -8.36 2.07
CA LEU A 30 -11.01 -6.94 2.08
C LEU A 30 -10.64 -6.24 0.76
N PHE A 31 -9.45 -6.49 0.22
CA PHE A 31 -8.92 -5.81 -0.95
C PHE A 31 -7.81 -6.62 -1.63
N THR A 32 -7.52 -6.34 -2.91
CA THR A 32 -6.35 -6.85 -3.63
C THR A 32 -5.29 -5.75 -3.74
N PRO A 33 -4.14 -5.87 -3.07
CA PRO A 33 -3.13 -4.80 -3.10
C PRO A 33 -2.32 -4.80 -4.40
N LEU A 34 -1.73 -3.64 -4.72
CA LEU A 34 -0.55 -3.58 -5.55
C LEU A 34 0.66 -4.03 -4.72
N MET A 35 1.31 -5.11 -5.14
CA MET A 35 2.62 -5.48 -4.59
C MET A 35 3.69 -4.54 -5.14
N THR A 36 4.35 -3.80 -4.25
CA THR A 36 5.36 -2.79 -4.61
C THR A 36 6.77 -3.34 -4.65
N GLY A 37 7.01 -4.50 -4.02
CA GLY A 37 8.35 -5.02 -3.81
C GLY A 37 9.00 -4.46 -2.54
N VAL A 38 10.22 -4.92 -2.24
CA VAL A 38 10.91 -4.66 -0.97
C VAL A 38 12.01 -3.63 -1.16
N GLY A 39 11.98 -2.60 -0.32
CA GLY A 39 12.96 -1.53 -0.31
C GLY A 39 12.52 -0.29 -1.09
N PRO A 40 13.19 0.84 -0.85
CA PRO A 40 12.76 2.16 -1.30
C PRO A 40 12.75 2.31 -2.83
N VAL A 41 13.75 1.73 -3.50
CA VAL A 41 13.89 1.85 -4.96
C VAL A 41 12.81 1.05 -5.68
N GLU A 42 12.65 -0.23 -5.34
CA GLU A 42 11.65 -1.10 -5.98
C GLU A 42 10.24 -0.55 -5.78
N ALA A 43 9.92 -0.16 -4.52
CA ALA A 43 8.61 0.37 -4.19
C ALA A 43 8.31 1.69 -4.92
N GLY A 44 9.28 2.60 -4.97
CA GLY A 44 9.14 3.89 -5.66
C GLY A 44 8.91 3.72 -7.17
N VAL A 45 9.71 2.87 -7.83
CA VAL A 45 9.57 2.60 -9.26
C VAL A 45 8.23 1.95 -9.56
N ARG A 46 7.84 0.92 -8.79
CA ARG A 46 6.61 0.16 -9.06
C ARG A 46 5.35 0.99 -8.84
N LEU A 47 5.28 1.74 -7.73
CA LEU A 47 4.14 2.60 -7.43
C LEU A 47 4.07 3.78 -8.41
N GLY A 48 5.20 4.40 -8.74
CA GLY A 48 5.25 5.51 -9.70
C GLY A 48 4.77 5.11 -11.10
N ALA A 49 5.16 3.92 -11.56
CA ALA A 49 4.69 3.36 -12.83
C ALA A 49 3.18 3.11 -12.83
N GLU A 50 2.63 2.49 -11.78
CA GLU A 50 1.20 2.21 -11.66
C GLU A 50 0.38 3.51 -11.62
N LEU A 51 0.78 4.50 -10.81
CA LEU A 51 0.09 5.78 -10.72
C LEU A 51 0.15 6.55 -12.05
N SER A 52 1.26 6.47 -12.79
CA SER A 52 1.38 7.07 -14.12
C SER A 52 0.42 6.43 -15.12
N TRP A 53 0.29 5.11 -15.08
CA TRP A 53 -0.67 4.35 -15.91
C TRP A 53 -2.13 4.66 -15.55
N LEU A 54 -2.47 4.75 -14.28
CA LEU A 54 -3.81 5.14 -13.83
C LEU A 54 -4.13 6.59 -14.19
N LYS A 55 -3.14 7.49 -14.13
CA LYS A 55 -3.28 8.88 -14.56
C LYS A 55 -3.57 8.99 -16.05
N SER A 56 -2.90 8.22 -16.91
CA SER A 56 -3.18 8.25 -18.36
C SER A 56 -4.60 7.77 -18.69
N GLN A 57 -5.17 6.90 -17.86
CA GLN A 57 -6.55 6.42 -17.97
C GLN A 57 -7.59 7.30 -17.26
N LYS A 58 -7.18 8.40 -16.60
CA LYS A 58 -8.06 9.24 -15.78
C LYS A 58 -8.76 8.49 -14.63
N THR A 59 -8.07 7.49 -14.07
CA THR A 59 -8.57 6.62 -12.98
C THR A 59 -7.63 6.63 -11.77
N LEU A 60 -7.01 7.78 -11.48
CA LEU A 60 -6.19 7.94 -10.28
C LEU A 60 -7.03 7.69 -9.01
N PRO A 61 -6.47 6.97 -8.01
CA PRO A 61 -7.16 6.77 -6.75
C PRO A 61 -7.29 8.09 -5.98
N ASP A 62 -8.37 8.24 -5.24
CA ASP A 62 -8.56 9.32 -4.26
C ASP A 62 -7.60 9.16 -3.06
N LEU A 63 -7.24 7.91 -2.72
CA LEU A 63 -6.41 7.58 -1.56
C LEU A 63 -5.49 6.38 -1.86
N VAL A 64 -4.23 6.49 -1.43
CA VAL A 64 -3.31 5.35 -1.35
C VAL A 64 -3.13 4.94 0.10
N VAL A 65 -3.36 3.67 0.42
CA VAL A 65 -3.12 3.08 1.74
C VAL A 65 -1.90 2.19 1.65
N SER A 66 -0.77 2.68 2.15
CA SER A 66 0.44 1.86 2.34
C SER A 66 0.37 1.16 3.69
N LEU A 67 0.39 -0.17 3.67
CA LEU A 67 0.37 -0.98 4.89
C LEU A 67 1.30 -2.19 4.78
N GLY A 68 1.83 -2.59 5.92
CA GLY A 68 2.77 -3.69 6.06
C GLY A 68 3.21 -3.84 7.50
N SER A 69 4.16 -4.73 7.73
CA SER A 69 4.82 -4.91 9.01
C SER A 69 5.90 -3.86 9.24
N ALA A 70 6.20 -3.57 10.51
CA ALA A 70 7.29 -2.68 10.90
C ALA A 70 7.89 -3.14 12.23
N GLY A 71 9.21 -3.02 12.36
CA GLY A 71 9.91 -3.23 13.62
C GLY A 71 9.83 -2.00 14.51
N SER A 72 9.66 -2.20 15.82
CA SER A 72 9.77 -1.13 16.81
C SER A 72 10.44 -1.63 18.09
N ARG A 73 11.31 -0.79 18.65
CA ARG A 73 11.98 -1.04 19.93
C ARG A 73 11.14 -0.60 21.13
N THR A 74 10.14 0.24 20.92
CA THR A 74 9.40 0.92 22.00
C THR A 74 7.89 0.67 21.99
N LEU A 75 7.33 0.26 20.85
CA LEU A 75 5.91 -0.05 20.74
C LEU A 75 5.61 -1.48 21.17
N GLU A 76 4.37 -1.72 21.60
CA GLU A 76 3.87 -3.05 21.93
C GLU A 76 4.00 -3.99 20.72
N GLN A 77 4.51 -5.20 20.97
CA GLN A 77 4.65 -6.22 19.94
C GLN A 77 3.28 -6.63 19.41
N THR A 78 3.21 -6.93 18.11
CA THR A 78 1.96 -7.29 17.41
C THR A 78 0.85 -6.22 17.43
N GLY A 79 1.17 -4.98 17.84
CA GLY A 79 0.25 -3.86 17.78
C GLY A 79 0.06 -3.31 16.36
N ILE A 80 -1.10 -2.72 16.10
CA ILE A 80 -1.41 -2.03 14.84
C ILE A 80 -1.38 -0.52 15.08
N TYR A 81 -0.57 0.18 14.29
CA TYR A 81 -0.34 1.62 14.44
C TYR A 81 -0.47 2.33 13.10
N GLN A 82 -0.99 3.55 13.13
CA GLN A 82 -0.99 4.44 11.97
C GLN A 82 0.25 5.32 11.98
N ALA A 83 0.98 5.35 10.87
CA ALA A 83 2.10 6.28 10.70
C ALA A 83 1.58 7.72 10.65
N VAL A 84 2.10 8.58 11.52
CA VAL A 84 1.78 10.02 11.54
C VAL A 84 2.80 10.87 10.77
N SER A 85 4.00 10.32 10.55
CA SER A 85 5.09 10.92 9.78
C SER A 85 6.01 9.83 9.25
N VAL A 86 6.72 10.09 8.16
CA VAL A 86 7.72 9.18 7.58
C VAL A 86 8.99 9.95 7.26
N SER A 87 10.14 9.30 7.47
CA SER A 87 11.45 9.81 7.06
C SER A 87 12.18 8.72 6.28
N TYR A 88 12.91 9.12 5.25
CA TYR A 88 13.82 8.24 4.55
C TYR A 88 15.21 8.33 5.17
N ARG A 89 15.84 7.17 5.35
CA ARG A 89 17.23 7.05 5.78
C ARG A 89 17.91 6.03 4.88
N ASP A 90 19.12 6.34 4.44
CA ASP A 90 20.01 5.49 3.65
C ASP A 90 20.73 4.44 4.50
#